data_AF-A0A497FKM1-F1
#
_entry.id   AF-A0A497FKM1-F1
#
_cell.length_a   1.000
_cell.length_b   1.000
_cell.length_c   1.000
_cell.angle_alpha   90.00
_cell.angle_beta   90.00
_cell.angle_gamma   90.00
#
_symmetry.space_group_name_H-M   'P 1'
#
loop_
_entity.id
_entity.type
_entity.pdbx_description
1 polymer ?
#
loop_
_entity_poly.entity_id
_entity_poly.type
_entity_poly.pdbx_seq_one_letter_code
_entity_poly.pdbx_strand_id
1 'polypeptide(L)'
;MSEKIKVGKNFELEIPKVYDILKTNAEKEIEKILEKYPKSLKMWNILKKDPEVNACWDIANYIAVAKLHYNDHGDVHAKIVAANALKMLKILLEHNVLPDVMSEKAGDEDDAYLVVLTGALLHDIGNQVHREHHNLHGVYLAIPLLNRLLPQIYGNSEKMYEIRGHILHTIYAHEADVKDLTKEAALVGIADGTDMTKGRGRVAFDSGNVNIHTVSALSIEHVRIMEGVDKPVRILIEMNNSAGVFQVQETLAKKIAGSPLEPYIEIIAQTEPEGASDSRIIHRIVIRQERFEAL
;
A
#
# COMPACT_ATOMS: atom_id res chain seq x y z
N MET A 1 24.21 -11.06 -8.31
CA MET A 1 23.69 -10.48 -7.04
C MET A 1 23.10 -9.12 -7.37
N SER A 2 21.87 -8.83 -6.96
CA SER A 2 21.31 -7.48 -7.10
C SER A 2 22.10 -6.50 -6.24
N GLU A 3 22.43 -5.32 -6.77
CA GLU A 3 23.00 -4.22 -5.97
C GLU A 3 22.03 -3.88 -4.82
N LYS A 4 22.58 -3.69 -3.61
CA LYS A 4 21.81 -3.32 -2.42
C LYS A 4 22.14 -1.89 -1.98
N ILE A 5 21.19 -1.24 -1.33
CA ILE A 5 21.29 0.12 -0.78
C ILE A 5 20.92 0.10 0.70
N LYS A 6 21.47 1.03 1.47
CA LYS A 6 21.10 1.24 2.88
C LYS A 6 19.87 2.14 2.96
N VAL A 7 18.82 1.69 3.65
CA VAL A 7 17.65 2.52 4.01
C VAL A 7 17.53 2.67 5.51
N GLY A 8 16.99 3.80 5.93
CA GLY A 8 16.88 4.21 7.33
C GLY A 8 18.11 4.96 7.84
N LYS A 9 17.90 5.86 8.80
CA LYS A 9 18.97 6.75 9.28
C LYS A 9 19.86 6.08 10.35
N ASN A 10 19.23 5.39 11.29
CA ASN A 10 19.92 4.74 12.42
C ASN A 10 19.79 3.20 12.39
N PHE A 11 18.75 2.68 11.76
CA PHE A 11 18.51 1.25 11.55
C PHE A 11 18.70 0.94 10.06
N GLU A 12 19.96 0.96 9.60
CA GLU A 12 20.29 0.74 8.19
C GLU A 12 19.94 -0.69 7.76
N LEU A 13 18.96 -0.84 6.87
CA LEU A 13 18.62 -2.10 6.22
C LEU A 13 19.17 -2.12 4.79
N GLU A 14 19.63 -3.27 4.33
CA GLU A 14 20.06 -3.45 2.95
C GLU A 14 18.89 -3.95 2.08
N ILE A 15 18.33 -3.07 1.25
CA ILE A 15 17.28 -3.44 0.28
C ILE A 15 17.80 -3.42 -1.16
N PRO A 16 17.19 -4.16 -2.10
CA PRO A 16 17.62 -4.15 -3.50
C PRO A 16 17.43 -2.77 -4.15
N LYS A 17 18.37 -2.34 -5.00
CA LYS A 17 18.35 -1.04 -5.69
C LYS A 17 17.10 -0.77 -6.54
N VAL A 18 16.37 -1.80 -6.94
CA VAL A 18 15.07 -1.63 -7.63
C VAL A 18 14.06 -0.84 -6.79
N TYR A 19 14.18 -0.87 -5.46
CA TYR A 19 13.32 -0.12 -4.55
C TYR A 19 13.48 1.40 -4.69
N ASP A 20 14.67 1.91 -4.99
CA ASP A 20 14.88 3.34 -5.27
C ASP A 20 14.13 3.79 -6.51
N ILE A 21 14.12 2.94 -7.55
CA ILE A 21 13.40 3.22 -8.79
C ILE A 21 11.89 3.23 -8.52
N LEU A 22 11.38 2.24 -7.78
CA LEU A 22 9.97 2.16 -7.40
C LEU A 22 9.55 3.38 -6.58
N LYS A 23 10.32 3.72 -5.55
CA LYS A 23 10.10 4.92 -4.73
C LYS A 23 10.09 6.19 -5.56
N THR A 24 11.09 6.39 -6.42
CA THR A 24 11.18 7.58 -7.28
C THR A 24 9.97 7.68 -8.22
N ASN A 25 9.52 6.55 -8.78
CA ASN A 25 8.35 6.53 -9.65
C ASN A 25 7.07 6.84 -8.87
N ALA A 26 6.90 6.28 -7.67
CA ALA A 26 5.77 6.57 -6.80
C ALA A 26 5.73 8.05 -6.38
N GLU A 27 6.87 8.63 -5.98
CA GLU A 27 6.97 10.06 -5.64
C GLU A 27 6.60 10.96 -6.82
N LYS A 28 7.06 10.64 -8.03
CA LYS A 28 6.69 11.38 -9.26
C LYS A 28 5.21 11.29 -9.57
N GLU A 29 4.60 10.12 -9.42
CA GLU A 29 3.17 9.93 -9.68
C GLU A 29 2.32 10.70 -8.66
N ILE A 30 2.69 10.64 -7.37
CA ILE A 30 2.06 11.44 -6.31
C ILE A 30 2.15 12.93 -6.65
N GLU A 31 3.35 13.44 -6.96
CA GLU A 31 3.54 14.88 -7.26
C GLU A 31 2.76 15.33 -8.49
N LYS A 32 2.70 14.50 -9.53
CA LYS A 32 1.93 14.77 -10.74
C LYS A 32 0.43 14.82 -10.47
N ILE A 33 -0.12 13.87 -9.70
CA ILE A 33 -1.55 13.88 -9.36
C ILE A 33 -1.88 15.08 -8.49
N LEU A 34 -1.04 15.39 -7.50
CA LEU A 34 -1.29 16.43 -6.51
C LEU A 34 -1.05 17.87 -6.99
N GLU A 35 -0.51 18.08 -8.19
CA GLU A 35 -0.16 19.41 -8.70
C GLU A 35 -1.33 20.42 -8.67
N LYS A 36 -2.57 19.93 -8.77
CA LYS A 36 -3.81 20.72 -8.79
C LYS A 36 -4.48 20.86 -7.42
N TYR A 37 -3.96 20.20 -6.40
CA TYR A 37 -4.59 20.04 -5.08
C TYR A 37 -3.68 20.63 -3.99
N PRO A 38 -3.75 21.96 -3.73
CA PRO A 38 -2.77 22.66 -2.91
C PRO A 38 -2.68 22.18 -1.45
N LYS A 39 -3.80 21.76 -0.82
CA LYS A 39 -3.76 21.22 0.55
C LYS A 39 -3.03 19.88 0.56
N SER A 40 -3.39 18.99 -0.35
CA SER A 40 -2.78 17.67 -0.50
C SER A 40 -1.30 17.75 -0.84
N LEU A 41 -0.91 18.61 -1.80
CA LEU A 41 0.48 18.80 -2.18
C LEU A 41 1.31 19.38 -1.03
N LYS A 42 0.73 20.30 -0.24
CA LYS A 42 1.38 20.82 0.96
C LYS A 42 1.58 19.71 2.00
N MET A 43 0.57 18.88 2.25
CA MET A 43 0.66 17.74 3.17
C MET A 43 1.72 16.73 2.72
N TRP A 44 1.77 16.38 1.43
CA TRP A 44 2.83 15.52 0.85
C TRP A 44 4.23 16.05 1.16
N ASN A 45 4.46 17.35 0.91
CA ASN A 45 5.76 17.97 1.13
C ASN A 45 6.19 18.01 2.60
N ILE A 46 5.23 18.08 3.52
CA ILE A 46 5.45 17.99 4.96
C ILE A 46 5.80 16.55 5.34
N LEU A 47 4.93 15.58 5.04
CA LEU A 47 5.08 14.18 5.42
C LEU A 47 6.39 13.57 4.91
N LYS A 48 6.73 13.78 3.62
CA LYS A 48 7.92 13.17 3.01
C LYS A 48 9.26 13.64 3.61
N LYS A 49 9.23 14.74 4.37
CA LYS A 49 10.41 15.35 5.02
C LYS A 49 10.32 15.31 6.55
N ASP A 50 9.21 14.85 7.10
CA ASP A 50 8.99 14.88 8.55
C ASP A 50 9.86 13.83 9.25
N PRO A 51 10.70 14.22 10.22
CA PRO A 51 11.63 13.29 10.86
C PRO A 51 10.93 12.21 11.69
N GLU A 52 9.77 12.50 12.27
CA GLU A 52 9.01 11.55 13.09
C GLU A 52 8.32 10.51 12.19
N VAL A 53 7.73 10.94 11.08
CA VAL A 53 7.17 10.04 10.06
C VAL A 53 8.26 9.12 9.48
N ASN A 54 9.42 9.68 9.13
CA ASN A 54 10.54 8.88 8.63
C ASN A 54 11.01 7.85 9.66
N ALA A 55 11.10 8.23 10.95
CA ALA A 55 11.45 7.29 12.01
C ALA A 55 10.40 6.19 12.19
N CYS A 56 9.11 6.52 12.04
CA CYS A 56 8.03 5.52 12.08
C CYS A 56 8.19 4.48 10.97
N TRP A 57 8.47 4.91 9.73
CA TRP A 57 8.73 4.00 8.62
C TRP A 57 9.98 3.15 8.84
N ASP A 58 11.07 3.75 9.34
CA ASP A 58 12.31 3.03 9.62
C ASP A 58 12.08 1.89 10.62
N ILE A 59 11.37 2.14 11.72
CA ILE A 59 11.12 1.13 12.76
C ILE A 59 10.08 0.10 12.30
N ALA A 60 9.02 0.51 11.61
CA ALA A 60 8.06 -0.42 11.01
C ALA A 60 8.76 -1.42 10.08
N ASN A 61 9.66 -0.91 9.22
CA ASN A 61 10.41 -1.74 8.30
C ASN A 61 11.43 -2.64 9.01
N TYR A 62 12.09 -2.14 10.06
CA TYR A 62 13.00 -2.94 10.88
C TYR A 62 12.27 -4.14 11.52
N ILE A 63 11.08 -3.92 12.08
CA ILE A 63 10.29 -5.03 12.64
C ILE A 63 9.89 -6.01 11.53
N ALA A 64 9.31 -5.53 10.43
CA ALA A 64 8.84 -6.41 9.37
C ALA A 64 9.97 -7.20 8.68
N VAL A 65 11.01 -6.51 8.21
CA VAL A 65 12.09 -7.12 7.42
C VAL A 65 13.10 -7.81 8.32
N ALA A 66 13.65 -7.12 9.32
CA ALA A 66 14.77 -7.67 10.10
C ALA A 66 14.34 -8.62 11.23
N LYS A 67 13.09 -8.52 11.74
CA LYS A 67 12.60 -9.41 12.81
C LYS A 67 11.65 -10.49 12.33
N LEU A 68 10.78 -10.17 11.38
CA LEU A 68 9.76 -11.12 10.90
C LEU A 68 10.12 -11.74 9.55
N HIS A 69 11.16 -11.25 8.87
CA HIS A 69 11.56 -11.71 7.55
C HIS A 69 10.43 -11.56 6.50
N TYR A 70 9.63 -10.50 6.64
CA TYR A 70 8.58 -10.11 5.70
C TYR A 70 9.16 -9.18 4.62
N ASN A 71 8.33 -8.81 3.64
CA ASN A 71 8.66 -7.77 2.67
C ASN A 71 8.74 -6.39 3.33
N ASP A 72 9.17 -5.39 2.56
CA ASP A 72 9.25 -4.00 3.03
C ASP A 72 7.88 -3.49 3.47
N HIS A 73 7.85 -2.83 4.64
CA HIS A 73 6.72 -2.08 5.19
C HIS A 73 7.22 -0.68 5.63
N GLY A 74 8.17 -0.14 4.86
CA GLY A 74 8.84 1.12 5.13
C GLY A 74 8.39 2.25 4.21
N ASP A 75 9.29 3.20 3.97
CA ASP A 75 8.99 4.40 3.20
C ASP A 75 8.67 4.11 1.73
N VAL A 76 9.31 3.10 1.13
CA VAL A 76 9.08 2.68 -0.25
C VAL A 76 7.68 2.13 -0.39
N HIS A 77 7.30 1.17 0.47
CA HIS A 77 5.95 0.62 0.52
C HIS A 77 4.87 1.71 0.67
N ALA A 78 4.99 2.54 1.70
CA ALA A 78 4.00 3.58 1.99
C ALA A 78 3.75 4.51 0.78
N LYS A 79 4.81 4.85 0.03
CA LYS A 79 4.71 5.71 -1.16
C LYS A 79 4.08 4.98 -2.35
N ILE A 80 4.36 3.70 -2.56
CA ILE A 80 3.72 2.91 -3.61
C ILE A 80 2.22 2.80 -3.33
N VAL A 81 1.83 2.47 -2.10
CA VAL A 81 0.43 2.42 -1.68
C VAL A 81 -0.26 3.76 -1.90
N ALA A 82 0.38 4.87 -1.49
CA ALA A 82 -0.16 6.20 -1.74
C ALA A 82 -0.33 6.50 -3.23
N ALA A 83 0.68 6.26 -4.07
CA ALA A 83 0.58 6.49 -5.51
C ALA A 83 -0.57 5.68 -6.15
N ASN A 84 -0.70 4.41 -5.77
CA ASN A 84 -1.75 3.53 -6.26
C ASN A 84 -3.15 3.98 -5.81
N ALA A 85 -3.30 4.38 -4.54
CA ALA A 85 -4.56 4.86 -3.99
C ALA A 85 -5.02 6.16 -4.67
N LEU A 86 -4.11 7.12 -4.88
CA LEU A 86 -4.43 8.38 -5.58
C LEU A 86 -4.77 8.14 -7.04
N LYS A 87 -4.10 7.19 -7.71
CA LYS A 87 -4.41 6.82 -9.09
C LYS A 87 -5.81 6.23 -9.22
N MET A 88 -6.20 5.35 -8.30
CA MET A 88 -7.58 4.81 -8.26
C MET A 88 -8.60 5.91 -7.95
N LEU A 89 -8.33 6.78 -6.97
CA LEU A 89 -9.19 7.92 -6.66
C LEU A 89 -9.43 8.82 -7.90
N LYS A 90 -8.36 9.11 -8.64
CA LYS A 90 -8.44 9.88 -9.89
C LYS A 90 -9.39 9.24 -10.91
N ILE A 91 -9.23 7.94 -11.16
CA ILE A 91 -10.08 7.20 -12.10
C ILE A 91 -11.54 7.17 -11.64
N LEU A 92 -11.80 6.98 -10.34
CA LEU A 92 -13.14 7.00 -9.78
C LEU A 92 -13.82 8.36 -9.98
N LEU A 93 -13.10 9.46 -9.70
CA LEU A 93 -13.60 10.82 -9.90
C LEU A 93 -13.89 11.12 -11.38
N GLU A 94 -13.03 10.66 -12.30
CA GLU A 94 -13.24 10.75 -13.75
C GLU A 94 -14.52 10.02 -14.21
N HIS A 95 -14.94 9.00 -13.46
CA HIS A 95 -16.19 8.25 -13.68
C HIS A 95 -17.36 8.73 -12.80
N ASN A 96 -17.25 9.91 -12.18
CA ASN A 96 -18.26 10.49 -11.28
C ASN A 96 -18.59 9.64 -10.03
N VAL A 97 -17.67 8.76 -9.61
CA VAL A 97 -17.78 8.02 -8.35
C VAL A 97 -17.16 8.86 -7.25
N LEU A 98 -18.01 9.48 -6.43
CA LEU A 98 -17.56 10.39 -5.38
C LEU A 98 -17.09 9.62 -4.13
N PRO A 99 -15.94 9.98 -3.54
CA PRO A 99 -15.54 9.53 -2.21
C PRO A 99 -16.50 10.09 -1.14
N ASP A 100 -16.60 9.43 0.01
CA ASP A 100 -17.60 9.74 1.05
C ASP A 100 -17.43 11.15 1.64
N VAL A 101 -16.19 11.61 1.79
CA VAL A 101 -15.87 12.99 2.19
C VAL A 101 -16.57 14.02 1.29
N MET A 102 -16.68 13.73 -0.01
CA MET A 102 -17.34 14.61 -0.97
C MET A 102 -18.85 14.38 -1.02
N SER A 103 -19.32 13.13 -1.06
CA SER A 103 -20.76 12.85 -1.16
C SER A 103 -21.54 13.32 0.07
N GLU A 104 -20.92 13.24 1.25
CA GLU A 104 -21.50 13.71 2.52
C GLU A 104 -21.21 15.19 2.80
N LYS A 105 -20.56 15.91 1.86
CA LYS A 105 -20.23 17.33 1.97
C LYS A 105 -19.32 17.69 3.15
N ALA A 106 -18.54 16.73 3.67
CA ALA A 106 -17.55 16.95 4.71
C ALA A 106 -16.29 17.67 4.17
N GLY A 107 -16.01 17.54 2.88
CA GLY A 107 -14.87 18.16 2.23
C GLY A 107 -15.02 18.30 0.72
N ASP A 108 -14.04 18.96 0.12
CA ASP A 108 -13.89 19.08 -1.32
C ASP A 108 -12.98 17.97 -1.88
N GLU A 109 -12.71 18.00 -3.18
CA GLU A 109 -11.85 17.03 -3.86
C GLU A 109 -10.42 17.02 -3.31
N ASP A 110 -9.86 18.19 -2.98
CA ASP A 110 -8.53 18.31 -2.38
C ASP A 110 -8.52 17.71 -0.95
N ASP A 111 -9.63 17.81 -0.20
CA ASP A 111 -9.77 17.09 1.08
C ASP A 111 -9.79 15.55 0.88
N ALA A 112 -10.43 15.04 -0.18
CA ALA A 112 -10.45 13.61 -0.47
C ALA A 112 -9.06 13.07 -0.82
N TYR A 113 -8.30 13.77 -1.69
CA TYR A 113 -6.91 13.42 -1.98
C TYR A 113 -6.03 13.48 -0.73
N LEU A 114 -6.24 14.48 0.15
CA LEU A 114 -5.47 14.61 1.38
C LEU A 114 -5.73 13.45 2.34
N VAL A 115 -6.99 13.02 2.49
CA VAL A 115 -7.37 11.89 3.34
C VAL A 115 -6.72 10.60 2.82
N VAL A 116 -6.86 10.31 1.53
CA VAL A 116 -6.30 9.10 0.91
C VAL A 116 -4.78 9.09 0.96
N LEU A 117 -4.13 10.21 0.62
CA LEU A 117 -2.67 10.36 0.68
C LEU A 117 -2.14 10.12 2.10
N THR A 118 -2.73 10.82 3.08
CA THR A 118 -2.22 10.79 4.46
C THR A 118 -2.49 9.44 5.10
N GLY A 119 -3.67 8.86 4.85
CA GLY A 119 -4.02 7.51 5.26
C GLY A 119 -3.04 6.48 4.73
N ALA A 120 -2.83 6.46 3.41
CA ALA A 120 -1.89 5.53 2.76
C ALA A 120 -0.45 5.67 3.25
N LEU A 121 0.04 6.89 3.48
CA LEU A 121 1.40 7.11 3.98
C LEU A 121 1.59 6.67 5.43
N LEU A 122 0.52 6.65 6.23
CA LEU A 122 0.58 6.35 7.67
C LEU A 122 -0.03 4.99 8.04
N HIS A 123 -0.66 4.27 7.11
CA HIS A 123 -1.46 3.07 7.42
C HIS A 123 -0.67 2.02 8.22
N ASP A 124 0.61 1.85 7.88
CA ASP A 124 1.43 0.75 8.36
C ASP A 124 2.38 1.11 9.51
N ILE A 125 2.35 2.37 10.00
CA ILE A 125 3.28 2.83 11.04
C ILE A 125 3.12 2.08 12.36
N GLY A 126 1.98 1.41 12.58
CA GLY A 126 1.74 0.59 13.75
C GLY A 126 2.65 -0.64 13.87
N ASN A 127 3.25 -1.10 12.76
CA ASN A 127 4.24 -2.19 12.80
C ASN A 127 5.46 -1.82 13.65
N GLN A 128 5.70 -0.53 13.92
CA GLN A 128 6.77 -0.10 14.84
C GLN A 128 6.53 -0.53 16.30
N VAL A 129 5.27 -0.79 16.67
CA VAL A 129 4.89 -1.28 17.99
C VAL A 129 4.82 -2.81 17.95
N HIS A 130 4.02 -3.36 17.04
CA HIS A 130 3.87 -4.79 16.84
C HIS A 130 3.16 -5.09 15.51
N ARG A 131 3.33 -6.31 14.97
CA ARG A 131 2.60 -6.74 13.75
C ARG A 131 1.13 -7.04 14.03
N GLU A 132 0.84 -7.69 15.15
CA GLU A 132 -0.55 -7.90 15.58
C GLU A 132 -1.19 -6.56 15.90
N HIS A 133 -2.42 -6.36 15.41
CA HIS A 133 -3.18 -5.12 15.61
C HIS A 133 -2.43 -3.84 15.17
N HIS A 134 -1.52 -3.94 14.19
CA HIS A 134 -0.76 -2.77 13.70
C HIS A 134 -1.69 -1.67 13.17
N ASN A 135 -2.83 -2.01 12.59
CA ASN A 135 -3.85 -1.03 12.22
C ASN A 135 -4.36 -0.20 13.42
N LEU A 136 -4.61 -0.84 14.57
CA LEU A 136 -5.01 -0.17 15.82
C LEU A 136 -3.86 0.66 16.40
N HIS A 137 -2.65 0.10 16.46
CA HIS A 137 -1.47 0.83 16.93
C HIS A 137 -1.15 2.03 16.04
N GLY A 138 -1.37 1.91 14.74
CA GLY A 138 -1.22 2.97 13.74
C GLY A 138 -2.10 4.17 14.06
N VAL A 139 -3.36 3.96 14.47
CA VAL A 139 -4.26 5.05 14.90
C VAL A 139 -3.66 5.83 16.06
N TYR A 140 -3.15 5.16 17.10
CA TYR A 140 -2.58 5.83 18.28
C TYR A 140 -1.34 6.66 17.94
N LEU A 141 -0.51 6.16 17.03
CA LEU A 141 0.71 6.83 16.57
C LEU A 141 0.42 7.98 15.60
N ALA A 142 -0.63 7.85 14.79
CA ALA A 142 -1.03 8.86 13.82
C ALA A 142 -1.65 10.10 14.50
N ILE A 143 -2.36 9.95 15.62
CA ILE A 143 -2.99 11.09 16.33
C ILE A 143 -2.00 12.24 16.64
N PRO A 144 -0.86 12.02 17.34
CA PRO A 144 0.08 13.10 17.64
C PRO A 144 0.71 13.70 16.38
N LEU A 145 1.00 12.89 15.36
CA LEU A 145 1.47 13.37 14.05
C LEU A 145 0.42 14.30 13.42
N LEU A 146 -0.81 13.84 13.27
CA LEU A 146 -1.88 14.61 12.64
C LEU A 146 -2.21 15.89 13.41
N ASN A 147 -2.17 15.87 14.75
CA ASN A 147 -2.36 17.07 15.57
C ASN A 147 -1.27 18.12 15.36
N ARG A 148 -0.07 17.71 14.95
CA ARG A 148 1.06 18.61 14.63
C ARG A 148 1.07 19.06 13.17
N LEU A 149 0.62 18.20 12.25
CA LEU A 149 0.73 18.44 10.81
C LEU A 149 -0.51 19.14 10.22
N LEU A 150 -1.73 18.72 10.58
CA LEU A 150 -2.97 19.28 10.03
C LEU A 150 -3.19 20.78 10.31
N PRO A 151 -2.76 21.37 11.45
CA PRO A 151 -2.87 22.82 11.67
C PRO A 151 -2.08 23.66 10.66
N GLN A 152 -1.10 23.06 9.97
CA GLN A 152 -0.38 23.75 8.89
C GLN A 152 -1.20 23.80 7.60
N ILE A 153 -2.26 23.00 7.46
CA ILE A 153 -3.14 22.93 6.29
C ILE A 153 -4.44 23.70 6.54
N TYR A 154 -5.04 23.53 7.72
CA TYR A 154 -6.38 24.02 8.03
C TYR A 154 -6.36 25.15 9.06
N GLY A 155 -7.09 26.23 8.77
CA GLY A 155 -7.37 27.29 9.74
C GLY A 155 -8.65 27.07 10.57
N ASN A 156 -9.57 26.23 10.09
CA ASN A 156 -10.79 25.86 10.82
C ASN A 156 -10.53 24.55 11.60
N SER A 157 -10.56 24.63 12.94
CA SER A 157 -10.27 23.51 13.82
C SER A 157 -11.27 22.36 13.75
N GLU A 158 -12.56 22.66 13.57
CA GLU A 158 -13.61 21.63 13.50
C GLU A 158 -13.43 20.79 12.23
N LYS A 159 -13.36 21.45 11.07
CA LYS A 159 -13.06 20.78 9.79
C LYS A 159 -11.75 20.00 9.83
N MET A 160 -10.71 20.57 10.44
CA MET A 160 -9.43 19.89 10.61
C MET A 160 -9.57 18.56 11.38
N TYR A 161 -10.33 18.55 12.48
CA TYR A 161 -10.53 17.36 13.29
C TYR A 161 -11.48 16.34 12.65
N GLU A 162 -12.43 16.78 11.83
CA GLU A 162 -13.25 15.90 10.98
C GLU A 162 -12.38 15.17 9.95
N ILE A 163 -11.54 15.91 9.21
CA ILE A 163 -10.57 15.35 8.26
C ILE A 163 -9.61 14.38 8.95
N ARG A 164 -9.14 14.72 10.16
CA ARG A 164 -8.35 13.78 10.99
C ARG A 164 -9.12 12.49 11.24
N GLY A 165 -10.41 12.56 11.56
CA GLY A 165 -11.27 11.39 11.75
C GLY A 165 -11.32 10.49 10.52
N HIS A 166 -11.47 11.07 9.33
CA HIS A 166 -11.43 10.32 8.07
C HIS A 166 -10.07 9.64 7.84
N ILE A 167 -8.95 10.34 8.07
CA ILE A 167 -7.60 9.75 7.97
C ILE A 167 -7.41 8.58 8.94
N LEU A 168 -7.82 8.75 10.21
CA LEU A 168 -7.69 7.69 11.20
C LEU A 168 -8.55 6.47 10.85
N HIS A 169 -9.72 6.69 10.24
CA HIS A 169 -10.56 5.60 9.78
C HIS A 169 -9.89 4.77 8.68
N THR A 170 -9.23 5.42 7.70
CA THR A 170 -8.51 4.68 6.64
C THR A 170 -7.34 3.87 7.23
N ILE A 171 -6.60 4.42 8.19
CA ILE A 171 -5.52 3.72 8.90
C ILE A 171 -6.07 2.51 9.67
N TYR A 172 -7.21 2.62 10.35
CA TYR A 172 -7.77 1.50 11.11
C TYR A 172 -8.30 0.38 10.21
N ALA A 173 -8.98 0.75 9.13
CA ALA A 173 -9.76 -0.17 8.30
C ALA A 173 -8.95 -0.84 7.17
N HIS A 174 -7.71 -0.44 6.89
CA HIS A 174 -6.96 -0.93 5.73
C HIS A 174 -6.73 -2.46 5.70
N GLU A 175 -6.84 -3.16 6.83
CA GLU A 175 -6.64 -4.61 6.93
C GLU A 175 -7.88 -5.41 6.53
N ALA A 176 -7.67 -6.56 5.87
CA ALA A 176 -8.77 -7.37 5.32
C ALA A 176 -9.77 -7.88 6.36
N ASP A 177 -9.35 -8.04 7.62
CA ASP A 177 -10.22 -8.51 8.71
C ASP A 177 -11.07 -7.38 9.32
N VAL A 178 -10.82 -6.12 8.94
CA VAL A 178 -11.60 -4.96 9.36
C VAL A 178 -12.44 -4.49 8.18
N LYS A 179 -13.74 -4.33 8.41
CA LYS A 179 -14.64 -3.87 7.35
C LYS A 179 -14.38 -2.39 7.02
N ASP A 180 -14.15 -2.10 5.74
CA ASP A 180 -14.17 -0.74 5.20
C ASP A 180 -15.57 -0.11 5.34
N LEU A 181 -15.66 1.06 5.96
CA LEU A 181 -16.94 1.79 6.08
C LEU A 181 -17.04 2.96 5.10
N THR A 182 -15.92 3.43 4.56
CA THR A 182 -15.88 4.50 3.54
C THR A 182 -15.07 4.07 2.32
N LYS A 183 -15.32 4.72 1.18
CA LYS A 183 -14.58 4.48 -0.07
C LYS A 183 -13.11 4.87 0.06
N GLU A 184 -12.76 5.87 0.87
CA GLU A 184 -11.37 6.23 1.15
C GLU A 184 -10.64 5.14 1.93
N ALA A 185 -11.31 4.51 2.90
CA ALA A 185 -10.74 3.37 3.63
C ALA A 185 -10.50 2.19 2.68
N ALA A 186 -11.52 1.83 1.89
CA ALA A 186 -11.43 0.79 0.88
C ALA A 186 -10.31 1.10 -0.15
N LEU A 187 -10.16 2.35 -0.60
CA LEU A 187 -9.08 2.76 -1.50
C LEU A 187 -7.70 2.45 -0.92
N VAL A 188 -7.47 2.79 0.34
CA VAL A 188 -6.18 2.57 1.01
C VAL A 188 -5.92 1.08 1.17
N GLY A 189 -6.90 0.31 1.66
CA GLY A 189 -6.77 -1.14 1.81
C GLY A 189 -6.51 -1.85 0.48
N ILE A 190 -7.29 -1.53 -0.55
CA ILE A 190 -7.11 -2.12 -1.88
C ILE A 190 -5.76 -1.74 -2.47
N ALA A 191 -5.33 -0.48 -2.33
CA ALA A 191 -4.03 -0.01 -2.81
C ALA A 191 -2.88 -0.75 -2.13
N ASP A 192 -2.97 -0.99 -0.83
CA ASP A 192 -2.01 -1.83 -0.10
C ASP A 192 -1.96 -3.25 -0.69
N GLY A 193 -3.13 -3.84 -0.92
CA GLY A 193 -3.24 -5.14 -1.61
C GLY A 193 -2.58 -5.19 -2.98
N THR A 194 -2.47 -4.07 -3.72
CA THR A 194 -1.82 -4.08 -5.06
C THR A 194 -0.29 -4.19 -5.03
N ASP A 195 0.36 -3.98 -3.89
CA ASP A 195 1.83 -3.97 -3.77
C ASP A 195 2.44 -5.38 -3.59
N MET A 196 2.07 -6.28 -4.51
CA MET A 196 2.34 -7.72 -4.43
C MET A 196 3.29 -8.27 -5.50
N THR A 197 4.06 -7.39 -6.16
CA THR A 197 4.96 -7.80 -7.26
C THR A 197 6.16 -8.64 -6.78
N LYS A 198 6.74 -9.45 -7.67
CA LYS A 198 7.88 -10.34 -7.37
C LYS A 198 9.09 -9.65 -6.73
N GLY A 199 9.33 -8.38 -7.05
CA GLY A 199 10.41 -7.59 -6.43
C GLY A 199 10.24 -7.46 -4.92
N ARG A 200 8.99 -7.49 -4.44
CA ARG A 200 8.62 -7.48 -3.02
C ARG A 200 8.77 -8.85 -2.38
N GLY A 201 8.23 -9.88 -3.01
CA GLY A 201 8.32 -11.26 -2.51
C GLY A 201 9.75 -11.81 -2.45
N ARG A 202 10.63 -11.35 -3.34
CA ARG A 202 12.01 -11.85 -3.45
C ARG A 202 12.85 -11.61 -2.20
N VAL A 203 12.71 -10.46 -1.55
CA VAL A 203 13.49 -10.13 -0.34
C VAL A 203 13.15 -11.08 0.80
N ALA A 204 11.85 -11.30 1.05
CA ALA A 204 11.38 -12.25 2.06
C ALA A 204 11.83 -13.68 1.74
N PHE A 205 11.68 -14.10 0.48
CA PHE A 205 12.11 -15.43 0.03
C PHE A 205 13.62 -15.66 0.22
N ASP A 206 14.45 -14.74 -0.27
CA ASP A 206 15.91 -14.84 -0.19
C ASP A 206 16.43 -14.72 1.27
N SER A 207 15.63 -14.13 2.18
CA SER A 207 15.92 -14.09 3.62
C SER A 207 15.60 -15.39 4.37
N GLY A 208 15.08 -16.40 3.65
CA GLY A 208 14.75 -17.72 4.20
C GLY A 208 13.28 -17.88 4.62
N ASN A 209 12.44 -16.86 4.43
CA ASN A 209 11.00 -16.97 4.65
C ASN A 209 10.32 -17.62 3.44
N VAL A 210 10.54 -18.92 3.26
CA VAL A 210 9.89 -19.69 2.20
C VAL A 210 8.51 -20.13 2.69
N ASN A 211 7.46 -19.72 1.99
CA ASN A 211 6.07 -20.12 2.27
C ASN A 211 5.21 -19.89 1.01
N ILE A 212 3.93 -20.29 1.05
CA ILE A 212 3.05 -20.14 -0.11
C ILE A 212 2.89 -18.68 -0.57
N HIS A 213 2.89 -17.72 0.35
CA HIS A 213 2.76 -16.29 0.03
C HIS A 213 3.99 -15.77 -0.73
N THR A 214 5.20 -16.05 -0.25
CA THR A 214 6.42 -15.61 -0.94
C THR A 214 6.57 -16.27 -2.31
N VAL A 215 6.19 -17.55 -2.44
CA VAL A 215 6.23 -18.28 -3.72
C VAL A 215 5.25 -17.73 -4.74
N SER A 216 4.00 -17.52 -4.33
CA SER A 216 2.98 -16.95 -5.20
C SER A 216 3.28 -15.49 -5.58
N ALA A 217 3.86 -14.70 -4.68
CA ALA A 217 4.30 -13.33 -4.99
C ALA A 217 5.42 -13.30 -6.05
N LEU A 218 6.31 -14.29 -6.08
CA LEU A 218 7.33 -14.42 -7.13
C LEU A 218 6.75 -14.69 -8.52
N SER A 219 5.48 -15.07 -8.60
CA SER A 219 4.77 -15.31 -9.87
C SER A 219 4.27 -14.02 -10.52
N ILE A 220 4.18 -12.93 -9.76
CA ILE A 220 3.58 -11.66 -10.22
C ILE A 220 4.67 -10.77 -10.78
N GLU A 221 4.60 -10.51 -12.08
CA GLU A 221 5.54 -9.65 -12.79
C GLU A 221 5.20 -8.18 -12.61
N HIS A 222 3.95 -7.84 -12.90
CA HIS A 222 3.47 -6.46 -12.88
C HIS A 222 2.04 -6.38 -12.37
N VAL A 223 1.76 -5.31 -11.64
CA VAL A 223 0.41 -4.89 -11.27
C VAL A 223 0.21 -3.50 -11.86
N ARG A 224 -0.84 -3.33 -12.67
CA ARG A 224 -1.16 -2.08 -13.35
C ARG A 224 -2.59 -1.65 -13.01
N ILE A 225 -2.70 -0.47 -12.43
CA ILE A 225 -3.98 0.21 -12.23
C ILE A 225 -4.27 1.05 -13.46
N MET A 226 -5.44 0.89 -14.07
CA MET A 226 -5.87 1.61 -15.27
C MET A 226 -7.39 1.78 -15.30
N GLU A 227 -7.88 2.58 -16.24
CA GLU A 227 -9.32 2.63 -16.54
C GLU A 227 -9.79 1.25 -17.02
N GLY A 228 -10.90 0.78 -16.45
CA GLY A 228 -11.50 -0.50 -16.82
C GLY A 228 -12.52 -0.38 -17.94
N VAL A 229 -13.04 -1.54 -18.34
CA VAL A 229 -14.06 -1.65 -19.40
C VAL A 229 -15.44 -1.87 -18.79
N ASP A 230 -15.57 -2.83 -17.88
CA ASP A 230 -16.87 -3.14 -17.24
C ASP A 230 -17.07 -2.32 -15.96
N LYS A 231 -15.98 -2.03 -15.26
CA LYS A 231 -15.96 -1.21 -14.04
C LYS A 231 -14.93 -0.08 -14.15
N PRO A 232 -15.11 1.06 -13.46
CA PRO A 232 -14.21 2.21 -13.58
C PRO A 232 -12.73 1.89 -13.41
N VAL A 233 -12.36 1.11 -12.39
CA VAL A 233 -10.97 0.77 -12.09
C VAL A 233 -10.67 -0.67 -12.47
N ARG A 234 -9.67 -0.88 -13.32
CA ARG A 234 -9.07 -2.17 -13.61
C ARG A 234 -7.73 -2.32 -12.91
N ILE A 235 -7.59 -3.43 -12.18
CA ILE A 235 -6.31 -3.91 -11.66
C ILE A 235 -5.88 -5.08 -12.54
N LEU A 236 -4.96 -4.82 -13.47
CA LEU A 236 -4.37 -5.83 -14.34
C LEU A 236 -3.11 -6.43 -13.67
N ILE A 237 -3.10 -7.74 -13.51
CA ILE A 237 -2.04 -8.50 -12.85
C ILE A 237 -1.43 -9.43 -13.89
N GLU A 238 -0.21 -9.12 -14.31
CA GLU A 238 0.57 -9.90 -15.26
C GLU A 238 1.45 -10.88 -14.49
N MET A 239 1.31 -12.18 -14.79
CA MET A 239 1.98 -13.27 -14.06
C MET A 239 2.84 -14.11 -15.01
N ASN A 240 3.92 -14.69 -14.50
CA ASN A 240 4.75 -15.67 -15.24
C ASN A 240 4.45 -17.12 -14.83
N ASN A 241 3.58 -17.32 -13.84
CA ASN A 241 3.17 -18.59 -13.28
C ASN A 241 1.77 -18.47 -12.66
N SER A 242 0.89 -19.45 -12.88
CA SER A 242 -0.48 -19.46 -12.37
C SER A 242 -0.61 -19.46 -10.83
N ALA A 243 0.44 -19.84 -10.09
CA ALA A 243 0.48 -19.75 -8.63
C ALA A 243 0.27 -18.33 -8.11
N GLY A 244 0.48 -17.30 -8.93
CA GLY A 244 0.16 -15.91 -8.59
C GLY A 244 -1.32 -15.67 -8.29
N VAL A 245 -2.23 -16.50 -8.82
CA VAL A 245 -3.68 -16.43 -8.52
C VAL A 245 -3.94 -16.51 -7.02
N PHE A 246 -3.13 -17.25 -6.26
CA PHE A 246 -3.26 -17.33 -4.81
C PHE A 246 -3.05 -15.97 -4.14
N GLN A 247 -2.05 -15.18 -4.57
CA GLN A 247 -1.87 -13.81 -4.05
C GLN A 247 -3.09 -12.95 -4.37
N VAL A 248 -3.56 -12.99 -5.61
CA VAL A 248 -4.72 -12.21 -6.05
C VAL A 248 -5.94 -12.51 -5.18
N GLN A 249 -6.21 -13.80 -4.93
CA GLN A 249 -7.38 -14.22 -4.16
C GLN A 249 -7.22 -13.94 -2.65
N GLU A 250 -6.07 -14.29 -2.07
CA GLU A 250 -5.90 -14.28 -0.62
C GLU A 250 -5.53 -12.91 -0.04
N THR A 251 -5.11 -11.96 -0.89
CA THR A 251 -4.78 -10.60 -0.46
C THR A 251 -5.74 -9.58 -1.08
N LEU A 252 -5.66 -9.34 -2.39
CA LEU A 252 -6.40 -8.27 -3.06
C LEU A 252 -7.91 -8.53 -3.09
N ALA A 253 -8.35 -9.73 -3.47
CA ALA A 253 -9.78 -10.02 -3.57
C ALA A 253 -10.49 -9.93 -2.22
N LYS A 254 -9.83 -10.29 -1.12
CA LYS A 254 -10.38 -10.12 0.25
C LYS A 254 -10.57 -8.65 0.62
N LYS A 255 -9.67 -7.76 0.21
CA LYS A 255 -9.80 -6.31 0.46
C LYS A 255 -10.85 -5.63 -0.43
N ILE A 256 -11.26 -6.29 -1.53
CA ILE A 256 -12.32 -5.78 -2.41
C ILE A 256 -13.69 -6.34 -2.01
N ALA A 257 -13.77 -7.62 -1.68
CA ALA A 257 -15.03 -8.30 -1.40
C ALA A 257 -15.74 -7.68 -0.19
N GLY A 258 -16.99 -7.23 -0.36
CA GLY A 258 -17.79 -6.60 0.68
C GLY A 258 -17.40 -5.15 1.01
N SER A 259 -16.41 -4.57 0.33
CA SER A 259 -16.03 -3.17 0.52
C SER A 259 -16.96 -2.23 -0.25
N PRO A 260 -17.04 -0.94 0.15
CA PRO A 260 -17.77 0.08 -0.60
C PRO A 260 -17.31 0.27 -2.06
N LEU A 261 -16.15 -0.28 -2.44
CA LEU A 261 -15.60 -0.19 -3.79
C LEU A 261 -15.74 -1.45 -4.64
N GLU A 262 -16.27 -2.54 -4.10
CA GLU A 262 -16.53 -3.78 -4.86
C GLU A 262 -17.24 -3.55 -6.21
N PRO A 263 -18.27 -2.69 -6.32
CA PRO A 263 -18.97 -2.47 -7.58
C PRO A 263 -18.12 -1.75 -8.64
N TYR A 264 -17.03 -1.09 -8.24
CA TYR A 264 -16.25 -0.19 -9.10
C TYR A 264 -14.89 -0.74 -9.52
N ILE A 265 -14.51 -1.93 -9.04
CA ILE A 265 -13.22 -2.54 -9.28
C ILE A 265 -13.35 -3.87 -10.01
N GLU A 266 -12.65 -4.01 -11.13
CA GLU A 266 -12.43 -5.26 -11.84
C GLU A 266 -10.96 -5.70 -11.70
N ILE A 267 -10.75 -7.02 -11.51
CA ILE A 267 -9.43 -7.63 -11.44
C ILE A 267 -9.28 -8.53 -12.66
N ILE A 268 -8.19 -8.35 -13.40
CA ILE A 268 -7.80 -9.25 -14.49
C ILE A 268 -6.43 -9.81 -14.14
N ALA A 269 -6.35 -11.11 -13.88
CA ALA A 269 -5.10 -11.82 -13.65
C ALA A 269 -4.82 -12.74 -14.84
N GLN A 270 -3.70 -12.52 -15.53
CA GLN A 270 -3.35 -13.25 -16.74
C GLN A 270 -1.88 -13.66 -16.75
N THR A 271 -1.59 -14.80 -17.38
CA THR A 271 -0.21 -15.28 -17.58
C THR A 271 0.34 -14.76 -18.89
N GLU A 272 1.57 -14.22 -18.87
CA GLU A 272 2.25 -13.64 -20.03
C GLU A 272 3.54 -14.41 -20.38
N PRO A 273 3.81 -14.69 -21.67
CA PRO A 273 2.90 -14.50 -22.80
C PRO A 273 1.80 -15.56 -22.85
N GLU A 274 0.66 -15.22 -23.44
CA GLU A 274 -0.47 -16.13 -23.60
C GLU A 274 -0.06 -17.45 -24.30
N GLY A 275 -0.46 -18.59 -23.73
CA GLY A 275 -0.11 -19.92 -24.25
C GLY A 275 1.29 -20.44 -23.89
N ALA A 276 2.09 -19.67 -23.13
CA ALA A 276 3.34 -20.17 -22.56
C ALA A 276 3.10 -21.11 -21.36
N SER A 277 4.08 -21.98 -21.09
CA SER A 277 4.10 -22.78 -19.86
C SER A 277 4.55 -21.95 -18.66
N ASP A 278 3.93 -22.20 -17.51
CA ASP A 278 4.32 -21.61 -16.23
C ASP A 278 5.82 -21.72 -15.94
N SER A 279 6.41 -20.61 -15.52
CA SER A 279 7.81 -20.54 -15.10
C SER A 279 8.01 -21.29 -13.78
N ARG A 280 9.00 -22.17 -13.68
CA ARG A 280 9.26 -22.91 -12.44
C ARG A 280 9.83 -21.99 -11.35
N ILE A 281 9.22 -21.98 -10.17
CA ILE A 281 9.64 -21.15 -9.03
C ILE A 281 10.49 -21.94 -8.04
N ILE A 282 10.06 -23.15 -7.67
CA ILE A 282 10.79 -24.06 -6.77
C ILE A 282 10.90 -25.45 -7.40
N HIS A 283 12.07 -26.09 -7.25
CA HIS A 283 12.30 -27.47 -7.66
C HIS A 283 11.92 -28.48 -6.59
N ARG A 284 12.28 -28.19 -5.33
CA ARG A 284 11.94 -29.04 -4.19
C ARG A 284 11.68 -28.20 -2.95
N ILE A 285 10.69 -28.61 -2.18
CA ILE A 285 10.43 -28.10 -0.82
C ILE A 285 10.67 -29.24 0.16
N VAL A 286 11.37 -28.95 1.26
CA VAL A 286 11.51 -29.84 2.41
C VAL A 286 10.84 -29.19 3.61
N ILE A 287 9.95 -29.92 4.28
CA ILE A 287 9.26 -29.44 5.48
C ILE A 287 9.93 -30.08 6.70
N ARG A 288 10.47 -29.26 7.59
CA ARG A 288 11.08 -29.69 8.86
C ARG A 288 10.61 -28.77 9.98
N GLN A 289 10.03 -29.34 11.03
CA GLN A 289 9.59 -28.58 12.22
C GLN A 289 8.81 -27.30 11.83
N GLU A 290 7.81 -27.45 10.95
CA GLU A 290 6.93 -26.38 10.44
C GLU A 290 7.60 -25.31 9.56
N ARG A 291 8.91 -25.44 9.26
CA ARG A 291 9.62 -24.57 8.31
C ARG A 291 9.71 -25.21 6.94
N PHE A 292 9.52 -24.40 5.90
CA PHE A 292 9.74 -24.80 4.52
C PHE A 292 11.15 -24.37 4.10
N GLU A 293 11.91 -25.29 3.52
CA GLU A 293 13.21 -25.02 2.91
C GLU A 293 13.11 -25.31 1.41
N ALA A 294 13.43 -24.31 0.57
CA ALA A 294 13.54 -24.51 -0.87
C ALA A 294 14.94 -25.03 -1.22
N LEU A 295 15.00 -26.15 -1.97
CA LEU A 295 16.23 -26.78 -2.46
C LEU A 295 16.26 -26.83 -3.99
#